data_AF-A0A7X3QD53-F1
#
_entry.id   AF-A0A7X3QD53-F1
#
_cell.length_a   1.000
_cell.length_b   1.000
_cell.length_c   1.000
_cell.angle_alpha   90.00
_cell.angle_beta   90.00
_cell.angle_gamma   90.00
#
_symmetry.space_group_name_H-M   'P 1'
#
loop_
_entity.id
_entity.type
_entity.pdbx_description
1 polymer ?
#
loop_
_entity_poly.entity_id
_entity_poly.type
_entity_poly.pdbx_seq_one_letter_code
_entity_poly.pdbx_strand_id
1 'polypeptide(L)'
;GQSWATLGLGRVDAKLTANGEALPRIPPLRGTLWLDLPYRGLTFSPRVTFASRQDNVFRGETETDGYTLFDLRASYIWARQRVAHIVSVTAANLANELYRNHTSYIKDLAPEMGRSFRANYTLRFH
;
A
#
# COMPACT_ATOMS: atom_id res chain seq x y z
N GLY A 1 -12.50 -3.05 -21.36
CA GLY A 1 -11.05 -3.31 -21.26
C GLY A 1 -10.86 -4.67 -20.60
N GLN A 2 -9.65 -5.21 -20.62
CA GLN A 2 -9.35 -6.43 -19.88
C GLN A 2 -9.10 -6.08 -18.41
N SER A 3 -9.78 -6.77 -17.50
CA SER A 3 -9.54 -6.64 -16.06
C SER A 3 -8.32 -7.46 -15.65
N TRP A 4 -7.57 -6.96 -14.67
CA TRP A 4 -6.45 -7.69 -14.10
C TRP A 4 -6.50 -7.69 -12.58
N ALA A 5 -5.94 -8.74 -12.00
CA ALA A 5 -5.74 -8.88 -10.58
C ALA A 5 -4.26 -9.14 -10.33
N THR A 6 -3.69 -8.49 -9.32
CA THR A 6 -2.32 -8.73 -8.87
C THR A 6 -2.33 -9.04 -7.39
N LEU A 7 -1.71 -10.16 -7.04
CA LEU A 7 -1.47 -10.58 -5.67
C LEU A 7 0.03 -10.52 -5.40
N GLY A 8 0.41 -9.86 -4.31
CA GLY A 8 1.76 -9.86 -3.77
C GLY A 8 1.76 -10.41 -2.36
N LEU A 9 2.75 -11.24 -2.03
CA LEU A 9 3.00 -11.75 -0.69
C LEU A 9 4.51 -11.72 -0.42
N GLY A 10 4.90 -11.40 0.81
CA GLY A 10 6.30 -11.40 1.22
C GLY A 10 6.46 -11.80 2.68
N ARG A 11 7.42 -12.69 2.95
CA ARG A 11 7.81 -13.13 4.29
C ARG A 11 9.33 -13.14 4.36
N VAL A 12 9.88 -12.60 5.45
CA VAL A 12 11.31 -12.67 5.74
C VAL A 12 11.45 -13.24 7.14
N ASP A 13 12.35 -14.21 7.29
CA ASP A 13 12.77 -14.74 8.59
C ASP A 13 14.29 -14.80 8.58
N ALA A 14 14.92 -14.09 9.51
CA ALA A 14 16.37 -13.99 9.58
C ALA A 14 16.81 -14.00 11.05
N LYS A 15 17.77 -14.86 11.35
CA LYS A 15 18.29 -15.06 12.71
C LYS A 15 19.80 -15.27 12.67
N LEU A 16 20.49 -14.82 13.71
CA LEU A 16 21.90 -15.14 13.94
C LEU A 16 22.03 -16.65 14.18
N THR A 17 22.91 -17.31 13.42
CA THR A 17 23.12 -18.77 13.51
C THR A 17 23.75 -19.20 14.83
N ALA A 18 24.50 -18.30 15.48
CA ALA A 18 25.21 -18.62 16.72
C ALA A 18 24.30 -18.73 17.95
N ASN A 19 23.22 -17.93 18.01
CA ASN A 19 22.38 -17.83 19.21
C ASN A 19 20.86 -17.77 18.91
N GLY A 20 20.45 -17.84 17.64
CA GLY A 20 19.05 -17.82 17.22
C GLY A 20 18.36 -16.45 17.32
N GLU A 21 19.11 -15.39 17.60
CA GLU A 21 18.57 -14.04 17.80
C GLU A 21 18.12 -13.39 16.48
N ALA A 22 16.97 -12.71 16.50
CA ALA A 22 16.41 -12.05 15.32
C ALA A 22 17.33 -10.93 14.81
N LEU A 23 17.35 -10.69 13.50
CA LEU A 23 18.00 -9.49 12.96
C LEU A 23 17.10 -8.25 13.14
N PRO A 24 17.66 -7.04 13.29
CA PRO A 24 16.86 -5.83 13.42
C PRO A 24 16.06 -5.54 12.15
N ARG A 25 14.83 -5.00 12.33
CA ARG A 25 13.95 -4.50 11.26
C ARG A 25 13.56 -5.54 10.20
N ILE A 26 13.31 -6.77 10.63
CA ILE A 26 12.74 -7.78 9.75
C ILE A 26 11.30 -7.40 9.43
N PRO A 27 10.92 -7.25 8.14
CA PRO A 27 9.55 -6.92 7.79
C PRO A 27 8.59 -8.06 8.20
N PRO A 28 7.39 -7.74 8.70
CA PRO A 28 6.36 -8.75 8.96
C PRO A 28 5.93 -9.45 7.67
N LEU A 29 5.18 -10.55 7.82
CA LEU A 29 4.42 -11.10 6.70
C LEU A 29 3.49 -10.01 6.18
N ARG A 30 3.62 -9.69 4.90
CA ARG A 30 2.78 -8.67 4.25
C ARG A 30 2.19 -9.20 2.96
N GLY A 31 1.03 -8.67 2.62
CA GLY A 31 0.34 -8.98 1.39
C GLY A 31 -0.36 -7.79 0.77
N THR A 32 -0.58 -7.87 -0.53
CA THR A 32 -1.31 -6.86 -1.30
C THR A 32 -2.16 -7.55 -2.35
N LEU A 33 -3.45 -7.23 -2.37
CA LEU A 33 -4.35 -7.55 -3.46
C LEU A 33 -4.73 -6.25 -4.18
N TRP A 34 -4.49 -6.20 -5.48
CA TRP A 34 -4.86 -5.09 -6.35
C TRP A 34 -5.76 -5.62 -7.46
N LEU A 35 -6.89 -4.96 -7.69
CA LEU A 35 -7.74 -5.21 -8.85
C LEU A 35 -7.78 -3.97 -9.75
N ASP A 36 -7.86 -4.17 -11.06
CA ASP A 36 -8.04 -3.11 -12.04
C ASP A 36 -9.21 -3.50 -12.94
N LEU A 37 -10.25 -2.67 -12.87
CA LEU A 37 -11.55 -2.93 -13.46
C LEU A 37 -11.87 -1.80 -14.46
N PRO A 38 -11.45 -1.95 -15.73
CA PRO A 38 -11.72 -0.95 -16.76
C PRO A 38 -13.16 -1.07 -17.30
N TYR A 39 -13.92 0.01 -17.19
CA TYR A 39 -15.26 0.18 -17.74
C TYR A 39 -15.34 1.44 -18.63
N ARG A 40 -15.44 1.24 -19.95
CA ARG A 40 -15.40 2.33 -20.94
C ARG A 40 -14.13 3.18 -20.78
N GLY A 41 -14.26 4.48 -20.53
CA GLY A 41 -13.13 5.38 -20.25
C GLY A 41 -12.71 5.43 -18.78
N LEU A 42 -13.42 4.74 -17.88
CA LEU A 42 -13.13 4.70 -16.44
C LEU A 42 -12.33 3.43 -16.11
N THR A 43 -11.34 3.56 -15.23
CA THR A 43 -10.70 2.43 -14.56
C THR A 43 -10.90 2.58 -13.07
N PHE A 44 -11.45 1.55 -12.45
CA PHE A 44 -11.65 1.46 -11.00
C PHE A 44 -10.68 0.44 -10.41
N SER A 45 -9.92 0.85 -9.40
CA SER A 45 -8.76 0.12 -8.90
C SER A 45 -8.74 0.03 -7.37
N PRO A 46 -9.51 -0.88 -6.76
CA PRO A 46 -9.44 -1.12 -5.33
C PRO A 46 -8.19 -1.92 -4.98
N ARG A 47 -7.61 -1.61 -3.82
CA ARG A 47 -6.44 -2.30 -3.30
C ARG A 47 -6.57 -2.55 -1.80
N VAL A 48 -6.22 -3.76 -1.38
CA VAL A 48 -6.12 -4.14 0.01
C VAL A 48 -4.66 -4.47 0.30
N THR A 49 -4.10 -3.85 1.34
CA THR A 49 -2.77 -4.18 1.85
C THR A 49 -2.90 -4.63 3.29
N PHE A 50 -2.25 -5.72 3.65
CA PHE A 50 -2.21 -6.18 5.04
C PHE A 50 -0.78 -6.50 5.46
N ALA A 51 -0.52 -6.34 6.75
CA ALA A 51 0.69 -6.81 7.40
C ALA A 51 0.32 -7.51 8.70
N SER A 52 0.96 -8.63 9.00
CA SER A 52 0.82 -9.29 10.29
C SER A 52 1.49 -8.47 11.39
N ARG A 53 1.16 -8.79 12.64
CA ARG A 53 1.97 -8.36 13.80
C ARG A 53 3.41 -8.83 13.59
N GLN A 54 4.37 -8.00 14.02
CA GLN A 54 5.77 -8.35 14.15
C GLN A 54 6.16 -8.38 15.62
N ASP A 55 6.45 -9.57 16.11
CA ASP A 55 6.89 -9.90 17.46
C ASP A 55 8.33 -10.46 17.49
N ASN A 56 8.89 -10.82 16.34
CA ASN A 56 10.27 -11.29 16.21
C ASN A 56 11.23 -10.10 16.05
N VAL A 57 11.51 -9.42 17.17
CA VAL A 57 12.27 -8.15 17.22
C VAL A 57 13.67 -8.33 17.79
N PHE A 58 14.62 -7.48 17.37
CA PHE A 58 15.96 -7.44 17.94
C PHE A 58 15.98 -6.72 19.30
N ARG A 59 17.05 -6.87 20.08
CA ARG A 59 17.20 -6.18 21.38
C ARG A 59 17.03 -4.66 21.23
N GLY A 60 16.08 -4.11 21.99
CA GLY A 60 15.78 -2.68 22.00
C GLY A 60 14.83 -2.21 20.89
N GLU A 61 14.32 -3.12 20.05
CA GLU A 61 13.24 -2.84 19.10
C GLU A 61 11.88 -3.13 19.73
N THR A 62 10.88 -2.31 19.40
CA THR A 62 9.50 -2.48 19.87
C THR A 62 8.68 -3.32 18.88
N GLU A 63 7.83 -4.20 19.40
CA GLU A 63 6.85 -4.93 18.60
C GLU A 63 5.95 -3.98 17.81
N THR A 64 5.36 -4.46 16.73
CA THR A 64 4.46 -3.65 15.90
C THR A 64 3.21 -4.44 15.58
N ASP A 65 2.05 -3.83 15.81
CA ASP A 65 0.75 -4.44 15.52
C ASP A 65 0.56 -4.68 14.02
N GLY A 66 -0.27 -5.68 13.70
CA GLY A 66 -0.72 -5.90 12.34
C GLY A 66 -1.71 -4.83 11.92
N TYR A 67 -1.86 -4.64 10.61
CA TYR A 67 -2.79 -3.65 10.06
C TYR A 67 -3.37 -4.13 8.74
N THR A 68 -4.53 -3.57 8.37
CA THR A 68 -5.13 -3.74 7.05
C THR A 68 -5.58 -2.40 6.51
N LEU A 69 -5.13 -2.07 5.30
CA LEU A 69 -5.42 -0.83 4.61
C LEU A 69 -6.29 -1.11 3.39
N PHE A 70 -7.31 -0.28 3.24
CA PHE A 70 -8.19 -0.26 2.07
C PHE A 70 -7.94 1.02 1.30
N ASP A 71 -7.46 0.89 0.07
CA ASP A 71 -7.25 1.98 -0.86
C ASP A 71 -8.19 1.84 -2.04
N LEU A 72 -8.54 2.98 -2.63
CA LEU A 72 -9.29 3.04 -3.85
C LEU A 72 -8.73 4.09 -4.79
N ARG A 73 -8.54 3.72 -6.04
CA ARG A 73 -8.24 4.65 -7.13
C ARG A 73 -9.30 4.55 -8.21
N ALA A 74 -9.68 5.69 -8.77
CA ALA A 74 -10.49 5.75 -9.99
C ALA A 74 -9.87 6.73 -10.97
N SER A 75 -9.84 6.39 -12.25
CA SER A 75 -9.28 7.25 -13.30
C SER A 75 -10.17 7.24 -14.54
N TYR A 76 -10.56 8.42 -15.01
CA TYR A 76 -11.33 8.58 -16.24
C TYR A 76 -10.48 9.25 -17.32
N ILE A 77 -10.43 8.63 -18.50
CA ILE A 77 -9.73 9.14 -19.67
C ILE A 77 -10.75 9.56 -20.71
N TRP A 78 -10.66 10.83 -21.09
CA TRP A 78 -11.45 11.44 -22.15
C TRP A 78 -10.54 11.94 -23.27
N ALA A 79 -10.50 11.19 -24.37
CA ALA A 79 -9.69 11.55 -25.54
C ALA A 79 -10.45 12.53 -26.46
N ARG A 80 -9.80 13.65 -26.80
CA ARG A 80 -10.17 14.59 -27.87
C ARG A 80 -9.07 14.60 -28.94
N GLN A 81 -9.37 15.12 -30.13
CA GLN A 81 -8.53 14.97 -31.34
C GLN A 81 -7.02 15.21 -31.12
N ARG A 82 -6.63 16.22 -30.33
CA ARG A 82 -5.21 16.58 -30.08
C ARG A 82 -4.79 16.50 -28.61
N VAL A 83 -5.69 16.13 -27.72
CA VAL A 83 -5.44 16.15 -26.28
C VAL A 83 -6.27 15.08 -25.57
N ALA A 84 -5.65 14.34 -24.67
CA ALA A 84 -6.33 13.45 -23.74
C ALA A 84 -6.42 14.12 -22.36
N HIS A 85 -7.64 14.19 -21.84
CA HIS A 85 -7.93 14.65 -20.49
C HIS A 85 -8.00 13.43 -19.57
N ILE A 86 -7.22 13.43 -18.50
CA ILE A 86 -7.18 12.35 -17.52
C ILE A 86 -7.54 12.95 -16.16
N VAL A 87 -8.64 12.50 -15.58
CA VAL A 87 -9.05 12.84 -14.21
C VAL A 87 -8.81 11.60 -13.36
N SER A 88 -8.07 11.73 -12.26
CA SER A 88 -7.88 10.63 -11.32
C SER A 88 -8.21 11.07 -9.91
N VAL A 89 -8.85 10.19 -9.15
CA VAL A 89 -9.04 10.32 -7.71
C VAL A 89 -8.44 9.12 -7.01
N THR A 90 -7.82 9.37 -5.87
CA THR A 90 -7.26 8.34 -4.99
C THR A 90 -7.75 8.61 -3.57
N ALA A 91 -8.32 7.61 -2.94
CA ALA A 91 -8.60 7.57 -1.52
C ALA A 91 -7.70 6.49 -0.89
N ALA A 92 -6.84 6.87 0.04
CA ALA A 92 -5.94 5.94 0.72
C ALA A 92 -6.33 5.79 2.19
N ASN A 93 -6.13 4.60 2.74
CA ASN A 93 -6.51 4.26 4.11
C ASN A 93 -7.97 4.66 4.44
N LEU A 94 -8.92 4.13 3.67
CA LEU A 94 -10.35 4.47 3.76
C LEU A 94 -10.94 4.22 5.15
N ALA A 95 -10.47 3.17 5.83
CA ALA A 95 -10.88 2.82 7.20
C ALA A 95 -10.26 3.74 8.27
N ASN A 96 -9.34 4.63 7.88
CA ASN A 96 -8.60 5.50 8.78
C ASN A 96 -7.86 4.72 9.88
N GLU A 97 -7.26 3.59 9.50
CA GLU A 97 -6.48 2.72 10.37
C GLU A 97 -5.23 3.48 10.87
N LEU A 98 -5.01 3.48 12.18
CA LEU A 98 -3.77 3.98 12.77
C LEU A 98 -2.73 2.85 12.71
N TYR A 99 -1.73 2.99 11.85
CA TYR A 99 -0.74 1.92 11.66
C TYR A 99 0.69 2.46 11.72
N ARG A 100 1.62 1.52 11.95
CA ARG A 100 3.06 1.76 11.93
C ARG A 100 3.71 0.72 11.05
N ASN A 101 4.61 1.14 10.17
CA ASN A 101 5.43 0.20 9.44
C ASN A 101 6.61 -0.23 10.32
N HIS A 102 6.74 -1.54 10.55
CA HIS A 102 7.82 -2.08 11.39
C HIS A 102 9.22 -1.68 10.87
N THR A 103 9.40 -1.56 9.56
CA THR A 103 10.69 -1.15 8.97
C THR A 103 10.93 0.36 9.01
N SER A 104 9.99 1.16 9.52
CA SER A 104 10.14 2.62 9.63
C SER A 104 11.07 2.97 10.80
N TYR A 105 12.08 3.81 10.51
CA TYR A 105 13.04 4.30 11.50
C TYR A 105 12.40 5.15 12.59
N ILE A 106 11.27 5.79 12.29
CA ILE A 106 10.59 6.73 13.17
C ILE A 106 9.25 6.18 13.69
N LYS A 107 9.01 4.86 13.61
CA LYS A 107 7.75 4.25 14.02
C LYS A 107 7.35 4.55 15.48
N ASP A 108 8.35 4.70 16.34
CA ASP A 108 8.14 5.02 17.76
C ASP A 108 7.85 6.51 18.00
N LEU A 109 8.15 7.36 17.01
CA LEU A 109 7.93 8.81 17.07
C LEU A 109 6.64 9.22 16.36
N ALA A 110 6.32 8.59 15.23
CA ALA A 110 5.19 8.97 14.39
C ALA A 110 4.50 7.74 13.78
N PRO A 111 3.16 7.70 13.80
CA PRO A 111 2.40 6.76 12.98
C PRO A 111 2.50 7.14 11.50
N GLU A 112 2.11 6.20 10.65
CA GLU A 112 1.98 6.44 9.20
C GLU A 112 0.77 7.34 8.89
N MET A 113 0.67 7.78 7.64
CA MET A 113 -0.42 8.64 7.19
C MET A 113 -1.79 7.99 7.40
N GLY A 114 -2.71 8.73 8.04
CA GLY A 114 -4.11 8.35 8.15
C GLY A 114 -4.87 8.43 6.81
N ARG A 115 -6.19 8.51 6.88
CA ARG A 115 -7.05 8.61 5.70
C ARG A 115 -6.72 9.86 4.88
N SER A 116 -6.55 9.69 3.57
CA SER A 116 -6.26 10.81 2.66
C SER A 116 -6.99 10.69 1.33
N PHE A 117 -7.22 11.85 0.70
CA PHE A 117 -7.85 11.97 -0.60
C PHE A 117 -6.99 12.84 -1.51
N ARG A 118 -6.89 12.45 -2.78
CA ARG A 118 -6.14 13.17 -3.80
C ARG A 118 -6.93 13.18 -5.10
N ALA A 119 -6.99 14.34 -5.73
CA ALA A 119 -7.51 14.48 -7.09
C ALA A 119 -6.40 15.05 -7.99
N ASN A 120 -6.27 14.48 -9.18
CA ASN A 120 -5.31 14.90 -10.20
C ASN A 120 -6.06 15.12 -11.52
N TYR A 121 -5.63 16.14 -12.25
CA TYR A 121 -6.05 16.38 -13.62
C TYR A 121 -4.81 16.53 -14.51
N THR A 122 -4.76 15.76 -15.58
CA THR A 122 -3.62 15.71 -16.50
C THR A 122 -4.10 15.92 -17.92
N LEU A 123 -3.41 16.82 -18.63
CA LEU A 123 -3.55 17.02 -20.07
C LEU A 123 -2.38 16.32 -20.76
N ARG A 124 -2.67 15.40 -21.68
CA ARG A 124 -1.65 14.76 -22.50
C ARG A 124 -1.84 15.16 -23.96
N PHE A 125 -0.88 15.90 -24.49
CA PHE A 125 -0.85 16.31 -25.89
C PHE A 125 -0.21 15.22 -26.74
N HIS A 126 -0.69 15.09 -27.98
CA HIS A 126 -0.11 14.22 -29.00
C HIS A 126 0.77 15.04 -29.95
#